data_AF-A0A7S3RGD7-F1
#
_entry.id   AF-A0A7S3RGD7-F1
#
_cell.length_a   1.000
_cell.length_b   1.000
_cell.length_c   1.000
_cell.angle_alpha   90.00
_cell.angle_beta   90.00
_cell.angle_gamma   90.00
#
_symmetry.space_group_name_H-M   'P 1'
#
loop_
_entity.id
_entity.type
_entity.pdbx_description
1 polymer ?
#
loop_
_entity_poly.entity_id
_entity_poly.type
_entity_poly.pdbx_seq_one_letter_code
_entity_poly.pdbx_strand_id
1 'polypeptide(L)'
;AAKLRSLAARIVKLKLWPEPMLPDVPWQTSAQDSGKEILVILQQSLIASIPGLTPEDGAALSVDEARPIFDSFVQALQKEYQEEMVVAAPVDADAESLRVETTLDGAMSFFELAGEAVPAPSASSAATRPLLAMRAKVEPASPAPESGVLEPNVAAVTQPL
;
A
#
# COMPACT_ATOMS: atom_id res chain seq x y z
N ALA A 1 8.29 -3.14 -24.30
CA ALA A 1 7.85 -4.56 -24.18
C ALA A 1 8.77 -5.40 -23.27
N ALA A 2 10.05 -5.61 -23.61
CA ALA A 2 10.94 -6.51 -22.84
C ALA A 2 11.10 -6.12 -21.35
N LYS A 3 11.23 -4.82 -21.04
CA LYS A 3 11.32 -4.32 -19.66
C LYS A 3 10.06 -4.63 -18.84
N LEU A 4 8.86 -4.40 -19.39
CA LEU A 4 7.59 -4.68 -18.72
C LEU A 4 7.42 -6.17 -18.44
N ARG A 5 7.80 -7.03 -19.39
CA ARG A 5 7.78 -8.48 -19.22
C ARG A 5 8.71 -8.93 -18.10
N SER A 6 9.93 -8.40 -18.06
CA SER A 6 10.89 -8.70 -16.99
C SER A 6 10.36 -8.27 -15.62
N LEU A 7 9.75 -7.09 -15.53
CA LEU A 7 9.12 -6.61 -14.29
C LEU A 7 7.96 -7.51 -13.86
N ALA A 8 7.06 -7.86 -14.79
CA ALA A 8 5.95 -8.77 -14.52
C ALA A 8 6.43 -10.12 -13.99
N ALA A 9 7.40 -10.75 -14.66
CA ALA A 9 7.97 -12.02 -14.23
C ALA A 9 8.62 -11.94 -12.83
N ARG A 10 9.23 -10.80 -12.48
CA ARG A 10 9.79 -10.57 -11.14
C ARG A 10 8.72 -10.43 -10.07
N ILE A 11 7.63 -9.72 -10.36
CA ILE A 11 6.51 -9.53 -9.42
C ILE A 11 5.84 -10.87 -9.10
N VAL A 12 5.55 -11.67 -10.11
CA VAL A 12 4.88 -12.98 -9.94
C VAL A 12 5.73 -13.93 -9.09
N LYS A 13 7.05 -13.87 -9.21
CA LYS A 13 8.01 -14.71 -8.48
C LYS A 13 8.51 -14.11 -7.17
N LEU A 14 8.04 -12.92 -6.81
CA LEU A 14 8.51 -12.23 -5.61
C LEU A 14 7.99 -12.97 -4.37
N LYS A 15 8.90 -13.41 -3.51
CA LYS A 15 8.56 -14.11 -2.28
C LYS A 15 8.26 -13.12 -1.17
N LEU A 16 6.99 -13.01 -0.80
CA LEU A 16 6.52 -12.03 0.20
C LEU A 16 5.87 -12.68 1.41
N TRP A 17 5.44 -13.93 1.30
CA TRP A 17 4.70 -14.62 2.36
C TRP A 17 5.51 -15.76 2.96
N PRO A 18 5.22 -16.16 4.21
CA PRO A 18 5.77 -17.38 4.78
C PRO A 18 5.25 -18.62 4.04
N GLU A 19 5.89 -19.75 4.27
CA GLU A 19 5.36 -21.03 3.81
C GLU A 19 4.24 -21.50 4.74
N PRO A 20 3.12 -22.06 4.23
CA PRO A 20 2.02 -22.53 5.09
C PRO A 20 2.45 -23.54 6.16
N MET A 21 3.49 -24.33 5.86
CA MET A 21 4.04 -25.33 6.79
C MET A 21 5.04 -24.74 7.79
N LEU A 22 5.56 -23.54 7.53
CA LEU A 22 6.59 -22.86 8.33
C LEU A 22 6.23 -21.37 8.49
N PRO A 23 5.19 -21.05 9.29
CA PRO A 23 4.69 -19.68 9.42
C PRO A 23 5.72 -18.71 10.01
N ASP A 24 6.69 -19.21 10.77
CA ASP A 24 7.74 -18.41 11.40
C ASP A 24 8.89 -18.04 10.45
N VAL A 25 8.88 -18.56 9.22
CA VAL A 25 9.93 -18.32 8.23
C VAL A 25 9.37 -17.40 7.13
N PRO A 26 9.66 -16.08 7.16
CA PRO A 26 9.15 -15.14 6.16
C PRO A 26 9.87 -15.31 4.81
N TRP A 27 9.32 -14.67 3.77
CA TRP A 27 9.92 -14.56 2.42
C TRP A 27 10.12 -15.89 1.69
N GLN A 28 9.19 -16.84 1.85
CA GLN A 28 9.32 -18.17 1.28
C GLN A 28 8.45 -18.40 0.04
N THR A 29 7.23 -17.87 0.03
CA THR A 29 6.24 -18.13 -1.01
C THR A 29 5.91 -16.86 -1.79
N SER A 30 5.69 -17.03 -3.10
CA SER A 30 5.23 -15.97 -3.99
C SER A 30 3.70 -15.91 -4.09
N ALA A 31 3.18 -14.90 -4.79
CA ALA A 31 1.75 -14.80 -5.06
C ALA A 31 1.29 -16.02 -5.87
N GLN A 32 2.12 -16.47 -6.81
CA GLN A 32 1.87 -17.65 -7.63
C GLN A 32 1.86 -18.95 -6.81
N ASP A 33 2.83 -19.14 -5.92
CA ASP A 33 2.90 -20.37 -5.09
C ASP A 33 1.71 -20.49 -4.14
N SER A 34 1.19 -19.34 -3.68
CA SER A 34 0.11 -19.26 -2.70
C SER A 34 -1.28 -19.04 -3.30
N GLY A 35 -1.39 -18.98 -4.64
CA GLY A 35 -2.65 -18.75 -5.34
C GLY A 35 -3.33 -17.43 -4.96
N LYS A 36 -2.54 -16.39 -4.68
CA LYS A 36 -3.06 -15.06 -4.33
C LYS A 36 -3.29 -14.23 -5.58
N GLU A 37 -4.33 -13.39 -5.55
CA GLU A 37 -4.64 -12.44 -6.63
C GLU A 37 -3.76 -11.19 -6.53
N ILE A 38 -3.57 -10.51 -7.67
CA ILE A 38 -2.81 -9.27 -7.79
C ILE A 38 -3.75 -8.16 -8.24
N LEU A 39 -3.94 -7.15 -7.39
CA LEU A 39 -4.60 -5.89 -7.76
C LEU A 39 -3.57 -4.88 -8.24
N VAL A 40 -3.74 -4.36 -9.45
CA VAL A 40 -2.83 -3.38 -10.08
C VAL A 40 -3.54 -2.03 -10.18
N ILE A 41 -2.93 -0.98 -9.64
CA ILE A 41 -3.44 0.39 -9.62
C ILE A 41 -2.40 1.33 -10.21
N LEU A 42 -2.79 2.20 -11.13
CA LEU A 42 -1.94 3.29 -11.60
C LEU A 42 -1.91 4.41 -10.55
N GLN A 43 -0.76 4.62 -9.91
CA GLN A 43 -0.59 5.62 -8.85
C GLN A 43 0.57 6.59 -9.17
N GLN A 44 0.26 7.69 -9.86
CA GLN A 44 1.25 8.70 -10.28
C GLN A 44 1.83 9.51 -9.11
N SER A 45 1.10 9.65 -8.00
CA SER A 45 1.56 10.40 -6.84
C SER A 45 2.82 9.82 -6.17
N LEU A 46 3.16 8.55 -6.45
CA LEU A 46 4.37 7.91 -5.91
C LEU A 46 5.67 8.53 -6.40
N ILE A 47 5.66 9.21 -7.54
CA ILE A 47 6.83 9.88 -8.12
C ILE A 47 6.82 11.40 -7.90
N ALA A 48 5.90 11.90 -7.09
CA ALA A 48 5.89 13.31 -6.71
C ALA A 48 7.08 13.64 -5.80
N SER A 49 7.63 14.84 -5.98
CA SER A 49 8.60 15.42 -5.05
C SER A 49 7.93 16.40 -4.10
N ILE A 50 8.43 16.54 -2.87
CA ILE A 50 7.83 17.41 -1.85
C ILE A 50 8.92 18.35 -1.31
N PRO A 51 9.36 19.36 -2.10
CA PRO A 51 10.35 20.33 -1.64
C PRO A 51 9.75 21.35 -0.65
N GLY A 52 8.43 21.53 -0.66
CA GLY A 52 7.70 22.45 0.21
C GLY A 52 6.47 21.79 0.86
N LEU A 53 5.39 22.56 1.03
CA LEU A 53 4.13 22.06 1.60
C LEU A 53 3.17 21.47 0.55
N THR A 54 3.48 21.66 -0.74
CA THR A 54 2.67 21.19 -1.87
C THR A 54 3.49 20.14 -2.63
N PRO A 55 2.90 18.98 -2.97
CA PRO A 55 3.56 18.01 -3.83
C PRO A 55 3.71 18.56 -5.24
N GLU A 56 4.87 18.31 -5.86
CA GLU A 56 5.16 18.60 -7.26
C GLU A 56 5.21 17.29 -8.04
N ASP A 57 4.36 17.14 -9.05
CA ASP A 57 4.16 15.93 -9.84
C ASP A 57 4.71 16.05 -11.28
N GLY A 58 5.53 17.06 -11.57
CA GLY A 58 6.06 17.32 -12.91
C GLY A 58 6.96 16.21 -13.51
N ALA A 59 7.36 15.23 -12.69
CA ALA A 59 8.06 14.03 -13.16
C ALA A 59 7.10 12.93 -13.65
N ALA A 60 5.80 13.06 -13.37
CA ALA A 60 4.79 12.09 -13.76
C ALA A 60 4.33 12.28 -15.20
N LEU A 61 4.15 11.16 -15.89
CA LEU A 61 3.42 11.12 -17.14
C LEU A 61 1.98 11.51 -16.88
N SER A 62 1.33 12.14 -17.86
CA SER A 62 -0.13 12.34 -17.81
C SER A 62 -0.86 10.99 -17.83
N VAL A 63 -2.14 10.98 -17.43
CA VAL A 63 -2.96 9.75 -17.43
C VAL A 63 -3.03 9.14 -18.83
N ASP A 64 -3.21 9.96 -19.87
CA ASP A 64 -3.30 9.52 -21.27
C ASP A 64 -2.00 8.87 -21.76
N GLU A 65 -0.85 9.38 -21.33
CA GLU A 65 0.46 8.83 -21.67
C GLU A 65 0.78 7.56 -20.86
N ALA A 66 0.35 7.51 -19.60
CA ALA A 66 0.60 6.40 -18.70
C ALA A 66 -0.29 5.18 -19.00
N ARG A 67 -1.54 5.40 -19.43
CA ARG A 67 -2.52 4.35 -19.73
C ARG A 67 -2.00 3.25 -20.69
N PRO A 68 -1.43 3.54 -21.88
CA PRO A 68 -0.93 2.48 -22.75
C PRO A 68 0.22 1.68 -22.13
N ILE A 69 1.03 2.29 -21.26
CA ILE A 69 2.11 1.63 -20.52
C ILE A 69 1.52 0.71 -19.44
N PHE A 70 0.54 1.20 -18.69
CA PHE A 70 -0.20 0.45 -17.69
C PHE A 70 -0.90 -0.76 -18.31
N ASP A 71 -1.66 -0.57 -19.38
CA ASP A 71 -2.38 -1.65 -20.07
C ASP A 71 -1.40 -2.71 -20.60
N SER A 72 -0.28 -2.28 -21.19
CA SER A 72 0.78 -3.19 -21.65
C SER A 72 1.42 -3.97 -20.50
N PHE A 73 1.54 -3.37 -19.33
CA PHE A 73 2.09 -4.01 -18.14
C PHE A 73 1.10 -5.02 -17.53
N VAL A 74 -0.18 -4.66 -17.42
CA VAL A 74 -1.25 -5.57 -16.97
C VAL A 74 -1.32 -6.79 -17.89
N GLN A 75 -1.30 -6.60 -19.21
CA GLN A 75 -1.26 -7.71 -20.16
C GLN A 75 -0.01 -8.59 -19.99
N ALA A 76 1.13 -8.01 -19.64
CA ALA A 76 2.34 -8.79 -19.38
C ALA A 76 2.21 -9.61 -18.09
N LEU A 77 1.61 -9.05 -17.03
CA LEU A 77 1.32 -9.76 -15.79
C LEU A 77 0.35 -10.93 -16.00
N GLN A 78 -0.77 -10.68 -16.70
CA GLN A 78 -1.76 -11.71 -17.01
C GLN A 78 -1.17 -12.89 -17.78
N LYS A 79 -0.22 -12.62 -18.69
CA LYS A 79 0.51 -13.66 -19.45
C LYS A 79 1.53 -14.44 -18.63
N GLU A 80 2.19 -13.80 -17.66
CA GLU A 80 3.22 -14.45 -16.84
C GLU A 80 2.63 -15.18 -15.61
N TYR A 81 1.40 -14.83 -15.20
CA TYR A 81 0.68 -15.47 -14.10
C TYR A 81 -0.52 -16.29 -14.61
N GLN A 82 -1.73 -15.78 -14.42
CA GLN A 82 -3.00 -16.27 -14.95
C GLN A 82 -3.89 -15.04 -15.12
N GLU A 83 -4.72 -15.00 -16.17
CA GLU A 83 -5.50 -13.80 -16.51
C GLU A 83 -6.49 -13.45 -15.39
N GLU A 84 -7.15 -14.47 -14.85
CA GLU A 84 -8.15 -14.39 -13.79
C GLU A 84 -7.57 -13.96 -12.43
N MET A 85 -6.26 -14.13 -12.22
CA MET A 85 -5.59 -13.80 -10.96
C MET A 85 -5.07 -12.36 -10.92
N VAL A 86 -5.23 -11.59 -12.01
CA VAL A 86 -4.75 -10.20 -12.11
C VAL A 86 -5.94 -9.28 -12.38
N VAL A 87 -6.23 -8.44 -11.39
CA VAL A 87 -7.29 -7.43 -11.45
C VAL A 87 -6.65 -6.07 -11.64
N ALA A 88 -7.07 -5.33 -12.66
CA ALA A 88 -6.62 -3.95 -12.88
C ALA A 88 -7.74 -2.97 -12.48
N ALA A 89 -7.38 -1.93 -11.74
CA ALA A 89 -8.30 -0.84 -11.46
C ALA A 89 -8.57 -0.02 -12.74
N PRO A 90 -9.78 0.56 -12.89
CA PRO A 90 -10.10 1.42 -14.03
C PRO A 90 -9.21 2.67 -14.03
N VAL A 91 -8.76 3.06 -15.22
CA VAL A 91 -7.89 4.24 -15.47
C VAL A 91 -8.66 5.26 -16.32
N ASP A 92 -9.94 5.46 -16.03
CA ASP A 92 -10.79 6.31 -16.87
C ASP A 92 -10.53 7.77 -16.54
N ALA A 93 -10.42 8.61 -17.58
CA ALA A 93 -10.15 10.05 -17.43
C ALA A 93 -11.25 10.78 -16.62
N ASP A 94 -12.46 10.21 -16.58
CA ASP A 94 -13.62 10.73 -15.84
C ASP A 94 -13.75 10.12 -14.43
N ALA A 95 -12.90 9.16 -14.06
CA ALA A 95 -12.91 8.57 -12.73
C ALA A 95 -12.23 9.53 -11.74
N GLU A 96 -12.99 10.53 -11.27
CA GLU A 96 -12.53 11.54 -10.31
C GLU A 96 -11.99 10.94 -9.00
N SER A 97 -12.30 9.68 -8.68
CA SER A 97 -11.69 8.98 -7.55
C SER A 97 -11.76 7.46 -7.67
N LEU A 98 -10.64 6.80 -7.41
CA LEU A 98 -10.59 5.38 -7.06
C LEU A 98 -10.57 5.25 -5.55
N ARG A 99 -11.56 4.57 -4.97
CA ARG A 99 -11.58 4.22 -3.55
C ARG A 99 -11.25 2.75 -3.38
N VAL A 100 -10.17 2.48 -2.67
CA VAL A 100 -9.72 1.11 -2.36
C VAL A 100 -9.94 0.85 -0.87
N GLU A 101 -10.74 -0.16 -0.56
CA GLU A 101 -10.88 -0.68 0.80
C GLU A 101 -10.00 -1.92 0.93
N THR A 102 -9.05 -1.91 1.86
CA THR A 102 -8.08 -3.00 2.04
C THR A 102 -8.10 -3.50 3.47
N THR A 103 -8.08 -4.82 3.65
CA THR A 103 -7.68 -5.44 4.92
C THR A 103 -6.27 -5.99 4.76
N LEU A 104 -5.42 -5.71 5.73
CA LEU A 104 -4.03 -6.18 5.73
C LEU A 104 -3.91 -7.37 6.66
N ASP A 105 -3.29 -8.43 6.15
CA ASP A 105 -2.84 -9.56 6.95
C ASP A 105 -1.45 -9.22 7.51
N GLY A 106 -1.44 -8.64 8.72
CA GLY A 106 -0.21 -8.22 9.41
C GLY A 106 0.21 -6.77 9.11
N ALA A 107 1.52 -6.52 9.10
CA ALA A 107 2.09 -5.18 8.95
C ALA A 107 2.13 -4.73 7.49
N MET A 108 1.75 -3.47 7.24
CA MET A 108 1.85 -2.85 5.92
C MET A 108 3.32 -2.79 5.48
N SER A 109 3.63 -3.43 4.36
CA SER A 109 4.97 -3.46 3.78
C SER A 109 4.96 -2.83 2.39
N PHE A 110 5.93 -1.98 2.11
CA PHE A 110 6.10 -1.32 0.81
C PHE A 110 7.39 -1.79 0.17
N PHE A 111 7.32 -2.13 -1.12
CA PHE A 111 8.46 -2.57 -1.90
C PHE A 111 8.54 -1.78 -3.20
N GLU A 112 9.74 -1.34 -3.55
CA GLU A 112 10.00 -0.67 -4.82
C GLU A 112 10.64 -1.67 -5.79
N LEU A 113 10.03 -1.84 -6.96
CA LEU A 113 10.59 -2.63 -8.05
C LEU A 113 10.73 -1.76 -9.29
N ALA A 114 11.96 -1.41 -9.63
CA ALA A 114 12.26 -0.77 -10.90
C ALA A 114 12.22 -1.78 -12.06
N GLY A 115 11.75 -1.33 -13.23
CA GLY A 115 11.81 -2.10 -14.49
C GLY A 115 13.23 -2.30 -15.03
N GLU A 116 14.23 -1.70 -14.37
CA GLU A 116 15.65 -1.87 -14.60
C GLU A 116 16.28 -2.44 -13.31
N ALA A 117 17.16 -3.44 -13.44
CA ALA A 117 17.90 -3.93 -12.29
C ALA A 117 18.92 -2.85 -11.90
N VAL A 118 18.65 -2.12 -10.82
CA VAL A 118 19.68 -1.29 -10.19
C VAL A 118 20.80 -2.25 -9.76
N PRO A 119 22.06 -2.04 -10.18
CA PRO A 119 23.16 -2.85 -9.67
C PRO A 119 23.15 -2.76 -8.15
N ALA A 120 23.18 -3.91 -7.48
CA ALA A 120 23.11 -3.97 -6.02
C ALA A 120 24.12 -2.97 -5.43
N PRO A 121 23.71 -2.06 -4.52
CA PRO A 121 24.66 -1.20 -3.86
C PRO A 121 25.64 -2.10 -3.11
N SER A 122 26.93 -2.04 -3.50
CA SER A 122 28.00 -2.66 -2.74
C SER A 122 27.88 -2.18 -1.30
N ALA A 123 27.79 -3.13 -0.37
CA ALA A 123 27.61 -2.88 1.05
C ALA A 123 28.74 -1.99 1.61
N SER A 124 28.54 -0.66 1.57
CA SER A 124 29.28 0.31 2.36
C SER A 124 28.64 1.69 2.20
N SER A 125 27.63 1.97 3.02
CA SER A 125 27.52 3.22 3.79
C SER A 125 26.12 3.29 4.39
N ALA A 126 26.03 2.88 5.66
CA ALA A 126 24.88 3.18 6.50
C ALA A 126 24.76 4.70 6.67
N ALA A 127 23.79 5.30 5.99
CA ALA A 127 23.27 6.61 6.33
C ALA A 127 21.77 6.46 6.56
N THR A 128 21.44 6.08 7.79
CA THR A 128 20.11 6.06 8.40
C THR A 128 19.40 7.40 8.15
N ARG A 129 18.41 7.43 7.26
CA ARG A 129 17.39 8.49 7.28
C ARG A 129 16.41 8.13 8.42
N PRO A 130 16.27 8.96 9.47
CA PRO A 130 15.36 8.64 10.55
C PRO A 130 13.92 8.78 10.06
N LEU A 131 13.20 7.66 10.01
CA LEU A 131 11.74 7.67 10.01
C LEU A 131 11.29 8.21 11.37
N LEU A 132 10.63 9.36 11.32
CA LEU A 132 10.09 10.08 12.47
C LEU A 132 9.09 9.18 13.22
N ALA A 133 9.54 8.59 14.33
CA ALA A 133 8.67 7.86 15.24
C ALA A 133 7.78 8.85 16.01
N MET A 134 6.57 9.11 15.53
CA MET A 134 5.52 9.69 16.37
C MET A 134 5.07 8.65 17.39
N ARG A 135 5.72 8.65 18.56
CA ARG A 135 5.24 7.96 19.76
C ARG A 135 3.93 8.61 20.21
N ALA A 136 2.81 7.92 20.01
CA ALA A 136 1.59 8.19 20.76
C ALA A 136 1.88 7.90 22.24
N LYS A 137 1.81 8.95 23.07
CA LYS A 137 1.82 8.80 24.53
C LYS A 137 0.49 8.20 24.94
N VAL A 138 0.46 6.88 25.13
CA VAL A 138 -0.62 6.20 25.85
C VAL A 138 -0.48 6.58 27.32
N GLU A 139 -1.40 7.42 27.79
CA GLU A 139 -1.57 7.70 29.20
C GLU A 139 -2.39 6.56 29.83
N PRO A 140 -1.89 5.87 30.87
CA PRO A 140 -2.61 4.75 31.48
C PRO A 140 -3.80 5.27 32.30
N ALA A 141 -4.97 4.67 32.04
CA ALA A 141 -6.19 4.88 32.80
C ALA A 141 -5.97 4.60 34.30
N SER A 142 -6.31 5.57 35.13
CA SER A 142 -6.34 5.44 36.59
C SER A 142 -7.72 4.90 37.04
N PRO A 143 -7.80 4.00 38.02
CA PRO A 143 -9.01 3.22 38.33
C PRO A 143 -10.10 4.02 39.05
N ALA A 144 -11.34 3.57 38.84
CA ALA A 144 -12.58 4.11 39.39
C ALA A 144 -12.60 4.14 40.93
N PRO A 145 -13.24 5.15 41.55
CA PRO A 145 -13.71 5.07 42.93
C PRO A 145 -15.15 4.56 43.00
N GLU A 146 -15.36 3.55 43.85
CA GLU A 146 -16.66 3.01 44.23
C GLU A 146 -17.48 3.98 45.10
N SER A 147 -18.80 3.96 44.88
CA SER A 147 -19.90 4.22 45.82
C SER A 147 -19.96 5.54 46.60
N GLY A 148 -20.96 6.36 46.26
CA GLY A 148 -21.50 7.44 47.10
C GLY A 148 -22.86 7.91 46.57
N VAL A 149 -23.93 7.44 47.20
CA VAL A 149 -25.34 7.79 46.94
C VAL A 149 -25.61 9.27 47.26
N LEU A 150 -26.36 9.99 46.40
CA LEU A 150 -27.43 10.97 46.74
C LEU A 150 -28.03 11.63 45.47
N GLU A 151 -29.16 11.07 45.03
CA GLU A 151 -30.44 11.64 44.51
C GLU A 151 -30.59 13.08 43.92
N PRO A 152 -31.67 13.32 43.14
CA PRO A 152 -31.61 13.96 41.83
C PRO A 152 -31.88 15.48 41.86
N ASN A 153 -31.35 16.20 40.87
CA ASN A 153 -31.81 17.56 40.59
C ASN A 153 -32.29 17.68 39.14
N VAL A 154 -33.57 18.03 39.04
CA VAL A 154 -34.36 18.24 37.84
C VAL A 154 -33.99 19.59 37.24
N ALA A 155 -33.60 19.61 35.96
CA ALA A 155 -33.72 20.80 35.13
C ALA A 155 -33.96 20.38 33.67
N ALA A 156 -35.23 20.37 33.30
CA ALA A 156 -35.67 20.33 31.91
C ALA A 156 -35.24 21.61 31.19
N VAL A 157 -34.62 21.49 30.01
CA VAL A 157 -34.63 22.55 29.00
C VAL A 157 -34.84 21.90 27.63
N THR A 158 -36.00 22.21 27.09
CA THR A 158 -36.56 21.87 25.78
C THR A 158 -35.76 22.49 24.63
N GLN A 159 -35.55 21.72 23.56
CA GLN A 159 -35.15 22.25 22.25
C GLN A 159 -36.38 22.85 21.54
N PRO A 160 -36.26 23.99 20.83
CA PRO A 160 -37.23 24.36 19.81
C PRO A 160 -36.88 23.73 18.46
N LEU A 161 -37.96 23.39 17.72
CA LEU A 161 -37.99 22.89 16.34
C LEU A 161 -37.32 23.84 15.34
#